data_AF-A0A945J374-F1
#
_entry.id   AF-A0A945J374-F1
#
_cell.length_a   1.000
_cell.length_b   1.000
_cell.length_c   1.000
_cell.angle_alpha   90.00
_cell.angle_beta   90.00
_cell.angle_gamma   90.00
#
_symmetry.space_group_name_H-M   'P 1'
#
loop_
_entity.id
_entity.type
_entity.pdbx_description
1 polymer ?
#
loop_
_entity_poly.entity_id
_entity_poly.type
_entity_poly.pdbx_seq_one_letter_code
_entity_poly.pdbx_strand_id
1 'polypeptide(L)'
;LMIVIGGFNSSNTKKLVQVCTEKGVEAHHIESFHQLNQEWFIGKQHVGITAGTSTPEDVINQVHTEILTIANKVEGIKKEMLHS
;
A
#
# COMPACT_ATOMS: atom_id res chain seq x y z
N LEU A 1 7.86 -0.88 -2.01
CA LEU A 1 6.53 -0.35 -2.33
C LEU A 1 6.11 0.57 -1.18
N MET A 2 5.52 1.73 -1.48
CA MET A 2 4.94 2.64 -0.48
C MET A 2 3.44 2.79 -0.71
N ILE A 3 2.65 2.70 0.34
CA ILE A 3 1.22 3.03 0.33
C ILE A 3 1.05 4.33 1.11
N VAL A 4 0.55 5.37 0.43
CA VAL A 4 0.29 6.69 1.01
C VAL A 4 -1.21 6.85 1.20
N ILE A 5 -1.64 7.01 2.46
CA ILE A 5 -3.05 7.03 2.85
C ILE A 5 -3.53 8.45 3.14
N GLY A 6 -4.61 8.86 2.47
CA GLY A 6 -5.37 10.07 2.82
C GLY A 6 -5.93 10.77 1.59
N GLY A 7 -6.59 11.91 1.81
CA GLY A 7 -7.37 12.58 0.76
C GLY A 7 -6.58 12.90 -0.51
N PHE A 8 -7.18 12.70 -1.69
CA PHE A 8 -6.57 13.10 -2.97
C PHE A 8 -6.44 14.62 -3.14
N ASN A 9 -7.18 15.40 -2.37
CA ASN A 9 -7.09 16.87 -2.37
C ASN A 9 -6.08 17.42 -1.35
N SER A 10 -5.46 16.56 -0.54
CA SER A 10 -4.50 17.00 0.47
C SER A 10 -3.12 17.24 -0.15
N SER A 11 -2.60 18.46 0.02
CA SER A 11 -1.23 18.80 -0.39
C SER A 11 -0.18 17.96 0.33
N ASN A 12 -0.47 17.54 1.58
CA ASN A 12 0.47 16.74 2.37
C ASN A 12 0.63 15.31 1.80
N THR A 13 -0.47 14.63 1.50
CA THR A 13 -0.42 13.27 0.92
C THR A 13 0.19 13.29 -0.48
N LYS A 14 -0.14 14.29 -1.31
CA LYS A 14 0.54 14.50 -2.60
C LYS A 14 2.04 14.67 -2.45
N LYS A 15 2.49 15.46 -1.46
CA LYS A 15 3.92 15.65 -1.23
C LYS A 15 4.61 14.36 -0.77
N LEU A 16 3.96 13.55 0.06
CA LEU A 16 4.49 12.24 0.48
C LEU A 16 4.67 11.29 -0.72
N VAL A 17 3.69 11.22 -1.62
CA VAL A 17 3.80 10.43 -2.87
C VAL A 17 4.96 10.94 -3.71
N GLN A 18 5.02 12.26 -3.95
CA GLN A 18 6.09 12.89 -4.72
C GLN A 18 7.48 12.53 -4.17
N VAL A 19 7.68 12.63 -2.85
CA VAL A 19 8.97 12.30 -2.21
C VAL A 19 9.34 10.82 -2.40
N CYS A 20 8.37 9.91 -2.38
CA CYS A 20 8.62 8.49 -2.64
C CYS A 20 9.04 8.26 -4.09
N THR A 21 8.31 8.86 -5.04
CA THR A 21 8.60 8.76 -6.47
C THR A 21 9.96 9.37 -6.82
N GLU A 22 10.30 10.54 -6.25
CA GLU A 22 11.61 11.18 -6.42
C GLU A 22 12.77 10.30 -5.93
N LYS A 23 12.54 9.44 -4.94
CA LYS A 23 13.51 8.45 -4.44
C LYS A 23 13.53 7.14 -5.23
N GLY A 24 12.80 7.06 -6.35
CA GLY A 24 12.68 5.85 -7.17
C GLY A 24 11.87 4.73 -6.50
N VAL A 25 11.09 5.04 -5.46
CA VAL A 25 10.24 4.06 -4.79
C VAL A 25 8.84 4.12 -5.40
N GLU A 26 8.36 2.97 -5.89
CA GLU A 26 6.96 2.82 -6.31
C GLU A 26 6.03 3.19 -5.14
N ALA A 27 5.12 4.14 -5.38
CA ALA A 27 4.21 4.66 -4.38
C ALA A 27 2.79 4.78 -4.94
N HIS A 28 1.81 4.27 -4.19
CA HIS A 28 0.39 4.34 -4.54
C HIS A 28 -0.36 5.18 -3.51
N HIS A 29 -1.23 6.07 -3.98
CA HIS A 29 -2.04 6.95 -3.14
C HIS A 29 -3.47 6.41 -3.07
N ILE A 30 -3.96 6.14 -1.85
CA ILE A 30 -5.30 5.65 -1.58
C ILE A 30 -5.98 6.45 -0.47
N GLU A 31 -7.31 6.46 -0.45
CA GLU A 31 -8.13 7.01 0.63
C GLU A 31 -8.70 5.91 1.55
N SER A 32 -8.85 4.68 1.04
CA SER A 32 -9.34 3.53 1.82
C SER A 32 -8.75 2.21 1.33
N PHE A 33 -8.89 1.15 2.14
CA PHE A 33 -8.38 -0.19 1.82
C PHE A 33 -8.99 -0.82 0.55
N HIS A 34 -10.20 -0.41 0.16
CA HIS A 34 -10.88 -0.90 -1.05
C HIS A 34 -10.13 -0.55 -2.35
N GLN A 35 -9.24 0.45 -2.31
CA GLN A 35 -8.47 0.90 -3.47
C GLN A 35 -7.13 0.15 -3.61
N LEU A 36 -6.82 -0.79 -2.70
CA LEU A 36 -5.64 -1.63 -2.81
C LEU A 36 -5.78 -2.60 -3.99
N ASN A 37 -4.80 -2.61 -4.89
CA ASN A 37 -4.69 -3.63 -5.93
C ASN A 37 -3.66 -4.70 -5.50
N GLN A 38 -4.06 -5.97 -5.53
CA GLN A 38 -3.22 -7.12 -5.20
C GLN A 38 -1.96 -7.22 -6.07
N GLU A 39 -2.05 -6.79 -7.33
CA GLU A 39 -0.93 -6.84 -8.28
C GLU A 39 0.27 -6.00 -7.82
N TRP A 40 0.04 -4.91 -7.07
CA TRP A 40 1.10 -4.07 -6.53
C TRP A 40 2.04 -4.82 -5.59
N PHE A 41 1.54 -5.89 -4.95
CA PHE A 41 2.24 -6.67 -3.93
C PHE A 41 3.00 -7.86 -4.51
N ILE A 42 2.77 -8.21 -5.77
CA ILE A 42 3.43 -9.35 -6.41
C ILE A 42 4.94 -9.09 -6.48
N GLY A 43 5.72 -10.02 -5.93
CA GLY A 43 7.18 -9.95 -5.93
C GLY A 43 7.79 -8.92 -4.97
N LYS A 44 6.98 -8.16 -4.22
CA LYS A 44 7.49 -7.21 -3.23
C LYS A 44 7.83 -7.93 -1.93
N GLN A 45 9.00 -7.62 -1.36
CA GLN A 45 9.45 -8.12 -0.06
C GLN A 45 9.16 -7.13 1.07
N HIS A 46 9.12 -5.84 0.74
CA HIS A 46 8.94 -4.77 1.72
C HIS A 46 7.88 -3.77 1.23
N VAL A 47 6.90 -3.54 2.09
CA VAL A 47 5.83 -2.56 1.91
C VAL A 47 5.86 -1.60 3.08
N GLY A 48 6.02 -0.31 2.80
CA GLY A 48 5.87 0.75 3.80
C GLY A 48 4.50 1.40 3.69
N ILE A 49 3.96 1.84 4.84
CA ILE A 49 2.72 2.60 4.92
C ILE A 49 3.05 3.97 5.50
N THR A 50 2.46 5.01 4.94
CA THR A 50 2.49 6.36 5.50
C THR A 50 1.13 7.02 5.29
N ALA A 51 0.81 8.03 6.07
CA ALA A 51 -0.48 8.69 6.01
C ALA A 51 -0.36 10.21 6.17
N GLY A 52 -1.33 10.93 5.60
CA GLY A 52 -1.46 12.36 5.85
C GLY A 52 -1.85 12.65 7.30
N THR A 53 -1.50 13.85 7.79
CA THR A 53 -1.80 14.29 9.17
C THR A 53 -3.29 14.24 9.52
N SER A 54 -4.17 14.37 8.52
CA SER A 54 -5.62 14.35 8.68
C SER A 54 -6.26 12.97 8.49
N THR A 55 -5.47 11.92 8.29
CA THR A 55 -6.00 10.57 8.05
C THR A 55 -6.26 9.87 9.39
N PRO A 56 -7.50 9.44 9.69
CA PRO A 56 -7.82 8.75 10.94
C PRO A 56 -7.05 7.43 11.10
N GLU A 57 -6.67 7.11 12.33
CA GLU A 57 -5.93 5.88 12.66
C GLU A 57 -6.68 4.61 12.25
N ASP A 58 -8.01 4.59 12.40
CA ASP A 58 -8.85 3.46 11.97
C ASP A 58 -8.69 3.14 10.47
N VAL A 59 -8.55 4.17 9.62
CA VAL A 59 -8.33 3.98 8.18
C VAL A 59 -6.95 3.39 7.93
N ILE A 60 -5.94 3.84 8.67
CA ILE A 60 -4.57 3.31 8.59
C ILE A 60 -4.55 1.83 9.00
N ASN A 61 -5.23 1.49 10.10
CA ASN A 61 -5.32 0.12 10.61
C ASN A 61 -6.07 -0.83 9.66
N GLN A 62 -7.15 -0.35 9.02
CA GLN A 62 -7.86 -1.12 7.99
C GLN A 62 -6.97 -1.40 6.78
N VAL A 63 -6.25 -0.40 6.28
CA VAL A 63 -5.30 -0.58 5.17
C VAL A 63 -4.18 -1.55 5.55
N HIS A 64 -3.61 -1.43 6.74
CA HIS A 64 -2.58 -2.35 7.23
C HIS A 64 -3.09 -3.80 7.28
N THR A 65 -4.29 -4.01 7.81
CA THR A 65 -4.92 -5.34 7.91
C THR A 65 -5.18 -5.95 6.54
N GLU A 66 -5.66 -5.16 5.58
CA GLU A 66 -5.90 -5.63 4.22
C GLU A 66 -4.58 -5.96 3.51
N ILE A 67 -3.51 -5.17 3.70
CA ILE A 67 -2.18 -5.47 3.15
C ILE A 67 -1.67 -6.83 3.65
N LEU A 68 -1.81 -7.14 4.94
CA LEU A 68 -1.43 -8.45 5.47
C LEU A 68 -2.27 -9.58 4.87
N THR A 69 -3.56 -9.33 4.65
CA THR A 69 -4.47 -10.31 4.01
C THR A 69 -4.06 -10.58 2.56
N ILE A 70 -3.73 -9.53 1.80
CA ILE A 70 -3.23 -9.63 0.42
C ILE A 70 -1.89 -10.37 0.38
N ALA A 71 -0.95 -10.02 1.27
CA ALA A 71 0.37 -10.64 1.32
C ALA A 71 0.28 -12.17 1.50
N ASN A 72 -0.55 -12.63 2.46
CA ASN A 72 -0.78 -14.05 2.69
C ASN A 72 -1.36 -14.76 1.45
N LYS A 73 -2.30 -14.12 0.73
CA LYS A 73 -2.87 -14.67 -0.51
C LYS A 73 -1.81 -14.79 -1.61
N VAL A 74 -1.00 -13.75 -1.81
CA VAL A 74 0.07 -13.73 -2.83
C VAL A 74 1.14 -14.79 -2.56
N GLU A 75 1.50 -15.01 -1.28
CA GLU A 75 2.41 -16.09 -0.88
C GLU A 75 1.80 -17.47 -1.13
N GLY A 76 0.51 -17.66 -0.83
CA GLY A 76 -0.23 -18.89 -1.13
C GLY A 76 -0.21 -19.24 -2.62
N ILE A 77 -0.51 -18.26 -3.49
CA ILE A 77 -0.48 -18.43 -4.95
C ILE A 77 0.92 -18.85 -5.44
N LYS A 78 1.97 -18.19 -4.95
CA LYS A 78 3.36 -18.56 -5.30
C LYS A 78 3.67 -20.00 -4.92
N LYS A 79 3.19 -20.45 -3.75
CA LYS A 79 3.42 -21.81 -3.29
C LYS A 79 2.72 -22.84 -4.17
N GLU A 80 1.49 -22.60 -4.60
CA GLU A 80 0.78 -23.50 -5.53
C GLU A 80 1.48 -23.60 -6.89
N MET A 81 1.94 -22.47 -7.44
CA MET A 81 2.68 -22.44 -8.71
C MET A 81 4.04 -23.13 -8.66
N LEU A 82 4.69 -23.22 -7.49
CA LEU A 82 5.98 -23.91 -7.33
C LEU A 82 5.85 -25.44 -7.21
N HIS A 83 4.64 -25.95 -6.91
CA HIS A 83 4.38 -27.38 -6.77
C HIS A 83 3.57 -27.97 -7.95
N SER A 84 3.40 -27.21 -9.04
CA SER A 84 2.78 -27.63 -10.30
C SER A 84 3.80 -27.70 -11.43
#